data_AF-A0A318RGF7-F1
#
_entry.id   AF-A0A318RGF7-F1
#
_cell.length_a   1.000
_cell.length_b   1.000
_cell.length_c   1.000
_cell.angle_alpha   90.00
_cell.angle_beta   90.00
_cell.angle_gamma   90.00
#
_symmetry.space_group_name_H-M   'P 1'
#
loop_
_entity.id
_entity.type
_entity.pdbx_description
1 polymer ?
#
loop_
_entity_poly.entity_id
_entity_poly.type
_entity_poly.pdbx_seq_one_letter_code
_entity_poly.pdbx_strand_id
1 'polypeptide(L)' 'MAKEINRARTQAMKQTVAAHPGMVAFALAPAVVVFGVLWLVTNFWLALLVGVVVGGGAVWALLRR' A
#
# COMPACT_ATOMS: atom_id res chain seq x y z
N MET A 1 -16.10 -10.06 20.16
CA MET A 1 -15.07 -9.09 20.61
C MET A 1 -13.95 -8.86 19.60
N ALA A 2 -12.85 -9.65 19.53
CA ALA A 2 -11.69 -9.31 18.67
C ALA A 2 -12.03 -9.17 17.16
N LYS A 3 -12.93 -10.01 16.64
CA LYS A 3 -13.38 -9.96 15.23
C LYS A 3 -14.24 -8.73 14.92
N GLU A 4 -15.02 -8.25 15.90
CA GLU A 4 -15.88 -7.07 15.74
C GLU A 4 -15.05 -5.79 15.77
N ILE A 5 -14.02 -5.73 16.62
CA ILE A 5 -13.07 -4.61 16.68
C ILE A 5 -12.33 -4.46 15.35
N ASN A 6 -11.88 -5.57 14.74
CA ASN A 6 -11.24 -5.54 13.41
C ASN A 6 -12.22 -5.07 12.32
N ARG A 7 -13.49 -5.47 12.40
CA ARG A 7 -14.51 -5.04 11.45
C ARG A 7 -14.77 -3.54 11.56
N ALA A 8 -14.91 -3.01 12.77
CA ALA A 8 -15.10 -1.59 13.02
C ALA A 8 -13.91 -0.75 12.51
N ARG A 9 -12.67 -1.16 12.80
CA ARG A 9 -11.46 -0.51 12.26
C ARG A 9 -11.42 -0.52 10.74
N THR A 10 -11.78 -1.65 10.12
CA THR A 10 -11.82 -1.75 8.65
C THR A 10 -12.85 -0.81 8.05
N GLN A 11 -14.03 -0.68 8.66
CA GLN A 11 -15.07 0.24 8.20
C GLN A 11 -14.63 1.69 8.35
N ALA A 12 -14.02 2.06 9.47
CA ALA A 12 -13.48 3.39 9.69
C ALA A 12 -12.41 3.76 8.65
N MET A 13 -11.46 2.85 8.39
CA MET A 13 -10.43 3.07 7.35
C MET A 13 -11.05 3.24 5.96
N LYS A 14 -12.05 2.42 5.60
CA LYS A 14 -12.75 2.56 4.32
C LYS A 14 -13.45 3.92 4.21
N GLN A 15 -14.09 4.39 5.28
CA GLN A 15 -14.77 5.68 5.30
C GLN A 15 -13.79 6.84 5.14
N THR A 16 -12.63 6.79 5.80
CA THR A 16 -11.57 7.81 5.64
C THR A 16 -11.01 7.84 4.22
N VAL A 17 -10.76 6.67 3.62
CA VAL A 17 -10.26 6.59 2.24
C VAL A 17 -11.28 7.16 1.24
N ALA A 18 -12.56 6.85 1.44
CA ALA A 18 -13.64 7.39 0.61
C ALA A 18 -13.84 8.91 0.79
N ALA A 19 -13.63 9.42 2.01
CA ALA A 19 -13.77 10.85 2.31
C ALA A 19 -12.60 11.70 1.77
N HIS A 20 -11.40 11.13 1.66
CA HIS A 20 -10.18 11.86 1.28
C HIS A 20 -9.36 11.16 0.18
N PRO A 21 -9.94 10.90 -1.01
CA PRO A 21 -9.27 10.15 -2.07
C PRO A 21 -7.96 10.82 -2.53
N GLY A 22 -7.92 12.16 -2.57
CA GLY A 22 -6.72 12.90 -2.96
C GLY A 22 -5.56 12.75 -1.97
N MET A 23 -5.84 12.72 -0.67
CA MET A 23 -4.81 12.52 0.35
C MET A 23 -4.24 11.10 0.29
N VAL A 24 -5.09 10.11 0.02
CA VAL A 24 -4.66 8.71 -0.16
C VAL A 24 -3.80 8.58 -1.41
N ALA A 25 -4.21 9.20 -2.53
CA ALA A 25 -3.41 9.21 -3.75
C ALA A 25 -2.05 9.89 -3.53
N PHE A 26 -2.01 11.01 -2.80
CA PHE A 26 -0.76 11.69 -2.45
C PHE A 26 0.15 10.83 -1.56
N ALA A 27 -0.43 10.14 -0.57
CA ALA A 27 0.32 9.22 0.28
C ALA A 27 0.90 8.03 -0.50
N LEU A 28 0.19 7.56 -1.53
CA LEU A 28 0.65 6.47 -2.42
C LEU A 28 1.60 6.95 -3.53
N ALA A 29 1.60 8.24 -3.86
CA ALA A 29 2.40 8.81 -4.94
C ALA A 29 3.88 8.40 -4.93
N PRO A 30 4.63 8.48 -3.80
CA PRO A 30 6.03 8.05 -3.79
C PRO A 30 6.22 6.57 -4.14
N ALA A 31 5.31 5.69 -3.72
CA ALA A 31 5.38 4.27 -4.09
C ALA A 31 5.15 4.06 -5.59
N VAL A 32 4.19 4.79 -6.18
CA VAL A 32 3.92 4.75 -7.63
C VAL A 32 5.11 5.28 -8.43
N VAL A 33 5.76 6.36 -7.97
CA VAL A 33 6.95 6.91 -8.62
C VAL A 33 8.10 5.91 -8.60
N VAL A 34 8.42 5.32 -7.44
CA VAL A 34 9.48 4.29 -7.34
C VAL A 34 9.18 3.10 -8.25
N PHE A 35 7.93 2.64 -8.29
CA PHE A 35 7.51 1.55 -9.16
C PHE A 35 7.66 1.90 -10.65
N GLY A 36 7.21 3.09 -11.06
CA GLY A 36 7.33 3.57 -12.43
C GLY A 36 8.79 3.70 -12.89
N VAL A 37 9.66 4.23 -12.02
CA VAL A 37 11.10 4.33 -12.30
C VAL A 37 11.72 2.94 -12.45
N LEU A 38 11.40 2.00 -11.55
CA LEU A 38 11.89 0.62 -11.64
C LEU A 38 11.42 -0.06 -12.93
N TRP A 39 10.18 0.17 -13.35
CA TRP A 39 9.65 -0.37 -14.60
C TRP A 39 10.40 0.18 -15.81
N LEU A 40 10.63 1.50 -15.88
CA LEU A 40 11.35 2.12 -16.99
C LEU A 40 12.80 1.62 -17.13
N VAL A 41 13.47 1.31 -16.02
CA VAL A 41 14.90 0.92 -16.01
C VAL A 41 15.12 -0.59 -16.18
N THR A 42 14.14 -1.42 -15.79
CA THR A 42 14.30 -2.88 -15.80
C THR A 42 13.42 -3.56 -16.86
N ASN A 43 12.23 -4.02 -16.47
CA ASN A 43 11.19 -4.61 -17.30
C ASN A 43 9.93 -4.77 -16.44
N PHE A 44 8.74 -4.82 -17.05
CA PHE A 44 7.47 -4.89 -16.29
C PHE A 44 7.45 -6.00 -15.25
N TRP A 45 7.90 -7.19 -15.63
CA TRP A 45 7.93 -8.38 -14.77
C TRP A 45 8.88 -8.22 -13.58
N LEU A 46 10.06 -7.62 -13.80
CA LEU A 46 11.03 -7.35 -12.73
C LEU A 46 10.50 -6.28 -11.77
N ALA A 47 9.91 -5.20 -12.29
CA ALA A 47 9.31 -4.16 -11.46
C ALA A 47 8.16 -4.69 -10.61
N LEU A 48 7.30 -5.55 -11.17
CA LEU A 48 6.21 -6.19 -10.44
C LEU A 48 6.74 -7.08 -9.31
N LEU A 49 7.75 -7.92 -9.61
CA LEU A 49 8.36 -8.80 -8.60
C LEU A 49 9.00 -7.99 -7.47
N VAL A 50 9.78 -6.96 -7.80
CA VAL A 50 10.38 -6.05 -6.82
C VAL A 50 9.30 -5.31 -6.03
N GLY A 51 8.26 -4.81 -6.68
CA GLY A 51 7.15 -4.13 -6.03
C GLY A 51 6.41 -5.01 -5.03
N VAL A 52 6.19 -6.29 -5.35
CA VAL A 52 5.57 -7.26 -4.44
C VAL A 52 6.50 -7.58 -3.27
N VAL A 53 7.80 -7.77 -3.51
CA VAL A 53 8.78 -8.06 -2.44
C VAL A 53 8.93 -6.87 -1.50
N VAL A 54 9.07 -5.66 -2.03
CA VAL A 54 9.22 -4.43 -1.23
C VAL A 54 7.91 -4.08 -0.52
N GLY A 55 6.78 -4.15 -1.22
CA GLY A 55 5.46 -3.90 -0.62
C GLY A 55 5.11 -4.94 0.44
N GLY A 56 5.31 -6.22 0.15
CA GLY A 56 5.11 -7.32 1.11
C GLY A 56 6.07 -7.23 2.30
N GLY A 57 7.33 -6.88 2.06
CA GLY A 57 8.33 -6.67 3.10
C GLY A 57 8.00 -5.47 4.00
N ALA A 58 7.52 -4.36 3.43
CA ALA A 58 7.08 -3.19 4.19
C ALA A 58 5.86 -3.52 5.06
N VAL A 59 4.87 -4.23 4.51
CA VAL A 59 3.71 -4.71 5.25
C VAL A 59 4.14 -5.64 6.38
N TRP A 60 4.98 -6.63 6.10
CA TRP A 60 5.48 -7.55 7.12
C TRP A 60 6.25 -6.84 8.22
N ALA A 61 7.10 -5.87 7.88
CA ALA A 61 7.83 -5.06 8.85
C ALA A 61 6.89 -4.20 9.72
N LEU A 62 5.80 -3.69 9.16
CA LEU A 62 4.78 -2.96 9.90
C LEU A 62 3.96 -3.87 10.82
N LEU A 63 3.64 -5.10 10.41
CA LEU A 63 2.93 -6.08 11.23
C LEU A 63 3.81 -6.72 12.32
N ARG A 64 5.13 -6.66 12.18
CA ARG A 64 6.08 -7.20 13.15
C ARG A 64 6.47 -6.20 14.25
N ARG A 65 6.11 -4.93 14.10
CA ARG A 65 6.25 -3.90 15.14
C ARG A 65 5.07 -3.93 16.10
#